data_AF-A0A4Y8D883-F1
#
_entry.id   AF-A0A4Y8D883-F1
#
_cell.length_a   1.000
_cell.length_b   1.000
_cell.length_c   1.000
_cell.angle_alpha   90.00
_cell.angle_beta   90.00
_cell.angle_gamma   90.00
#
_symmetry.space_group_name_H-M   'P 1'
#
loop_
_entity.id
_entity.type
_entity.pdbx_description
1 polymer ?
#
loop_
_entity_poly.entity_id
_entity_poly.type
_entity_poly.pdbx_seq_one_letter_code
_entity_poly.pdbx_strand_id
1 'polypeptide(L)'
;MAPDTESGIVRKAPFEVPACEFYERSALFHGGDMVRIILGPSKGEAGNVKRVVPRAVLSYYSKICEKKLGLFGKISDTHSIDANGQTHNDVILELNEWDAETFDMALQWMHTGNIIIDIAKSQPFEAIRLFIQFFKIAKALELEGSYLDVEKNFTAELAAASKKEYDEDEKSPMISPIFKEILKDAFAHPIGRRVRELLASFLLKPYVKHLLCSDTNAKKAKEFKELFEEVEGIELDVLRLVGGSLSSLSMGKVGGDGYSTSTMWCPLTELRFDTETLYGIR
;
A
#
# COMPACT_ATOMS: atom_id res chain seq x y z
N MET A 1 -7.30 -26.20 24.60
CA MET A 1 -5.84 -26.13 24.83
C MET A 1 -5.17 -26.68 23.59
N ALA A 2 -4.75 -25.77 22.72
CA ALA A 2 -3.75 -25.95 21.68
C ALA A 2 -3.20 -24.52 21.49
N PRO A 3 -1.96 -24.22 21.87
CA PRO A 3 -1.34 -22.99 21.43
C PRO A 3 -0.89 -23.23 20.00
N ASP A 4 -1.51 -22.55 19.04
CA ASP A 4 -1.00 -22.44 17.68
C ASP A 4 0.34 -21.71 17.76
N THR A 5 1.40 -22.51 17.88
CA THR A 5 2.78 -22.06 18.00
C THR A 5 3.41 -22.13 16.62
N GLU A 6 2.91 -21.30 15.72
CA GLU A 6 3.67 -20.87 14.53
C GLU A 6 3.62 -19.34 14.47
N SER A 7 4.16 -18.71 15.52
CA SER A 7 4.66 -17.34 15.38
C SER A 7 5.91 -17.42 14.50
N GLY A 8 5.71 -17.47 13.17
CA GLY A 8 6.78 -17.16 12.23
C GLY A 8 7.39 -15.84 12.69
N ILE A 9 8.69 -15.84 12.99
CA ILE A 9 9.39 -14.66 13.48
C ILE A 9 9.23 -13.59 12.39
N VAL A 10 8.31 -12.65 12.60
CA VAL A 10 8.10 -11.54 11.68
C VAL A 10 9.40 -10.75 11.68
N ARG A 11 10.09 -10.71 10.53
CA ARG A 11 11.30 -9.90 10.39
C ARG A 11 10.90 -8.43 10.64
N LYS A 12 11.67 -7.73 11.45
CA LYS A 12 11.40 -6.32 11.78
C LYS A 12 12.58 -5.46 11.31
N ALA A 13 12.36 -4.19 11.05
CA ALA A 13 13.45 -3.26 10.84
C ALA A 13 14.26 -3.06 12.13
N PRO A 14 15.51 -2.56 12.05
CA PRO A 14 16.30 -2.20 13.23
C PRO A 14 15.53 -1.28 14.19
N PHE A 15 14.80 -0.30 13.69
CA PHE A 15 14.06 0.66 14.52
C PHE A 15 12.79 0.10 15.18
N GLU A 16 12.38 -1.13 14.82
CA GLU A 16 11.20 -1.80 15.39
C GLU A 16 11.58 -2.76 16.55
N VAL A 17 12.86 -2.87 16.91
CA VAL A 17 13.36 -3.80 17.93
C VAL A 17 14.04 -3.10 19.11
N PRO A 18 14.14 -3.77 20.29
CA PRO A 18 14.86 -3.23 21.43
C PRO A 18 16.34 -2.92 21.11
N ALA A 19 16.94 -2.01 21.88
CA ALA A 19 18.29 -1.51 21.63
C ALA A 19 19.38 -2.60 21.53
N CYS A 20 19.25 -3.72 22.26
CA CYS A 20 20.20 -4.84 22.15
C CYS A 20 20.16 -5.50 20.76
N GLU A 21 18.97 -5.69 20.21
CA GLU A 21 18.75 -6.32 18.89
C GLU A 21 18.93 -5.32 17.74
N PHE A 22 18.75 -4.02 18.01
CA PHE A 22 19.03 -2.95 17.04
C PHE A 22 20.46 -3.04 16.50
N TYR A 23 21.46 -3.21 17.38
CA TYR A 23 22.86 -3.24 16.95
C TYR A 23 23.17 -4.47 16.10
N GLU A 24 22.65 -5.64 16.46
CA GLU A 24 22.79 -6.87 15.68
C GLU A 24 22.17 -6.69 14.28
N ARG A 25 20.99 -6.07 14.19
CA ARG A 25 20.34 -5.82 12.90
C ARG A 25 20.98 -4.67 12.11
N SER A 26 21.53 -3.67 12.77
CA SER A 26 22.27 -2.58 12.13
C SER A 26 23.52 -3.10 11.42
N ALA A 27 24.12 -4.19 11.92
CA ALA A 27 25.26 -4.83 11.26
C ALA A 27 24.92 -5.37 9.86
N LEU A 28 23.65 -5.67 9.55
CA LEU A 28 23.23 -6.02 8.18
C LEU A 28 23.58 -4.92 7.17
N PHE A 29 23.63 -3.67 7.62
CA PHE A 29 23.84 -2.48 6.80
C PHE A 29 25.29 -1.98 6.82
N HIS A 30 26.15 -2.58 7.64
CA HIS A 30 27.54 -2.15 7.84
C HIS A 30 28.53 -3.24 7.40
N GLY A 31 29.13 -3.04 6.23
CA GLY A 31 30.18 -3.93 5.70
C GLY A 31 29.64 -5.23 5.12
N GLY A 32 30.50 -5.94 4.38
CA GLY A 32 30.19 -7.20 3.70
C GLY A 32 30.06 -7.09 2.18
N ASP A 33 29.65 -8.19 1.56
CA ASP A 33 29.49 -8.30 0.11
C ASP A 33 28.42 -7.33 -0.41
N MET A 34 28.83 -6.38 -1.24
CA MET A 34 27.93 -5.43 -1.86
C MET A 34 27.39 -6.00 -3.17
N VAL A 35 26.10 -5.80 -3.43
CA VAL A 35 25.43 -6.21 -4.67
C VAL A 35 25.14 -4.96 -5.49
N ARG A 36 25.46 -5.00 -6.78
CA ARG A 36 25.08 -3.95 -7.72
C ARG A 36 23.70 -4.27 -8.28
N ILE A 37 22.73 -3.41 -8.01
CA ILE A 37 21.35 -3.56 -8.48
C ILE A 37 21.18 -2.68 -9.72
N ILE A 38 20.64 -3.26 -10.79
CA ILE A 38 20.27 -2.54 -12.00
C ILE A 38 18.75 -2.37 -11.99
N LEU A 39 18.30 -1.12 -12.07
CA LEU A 39 16.91 -0.69 -11.99
C LEU A 39 16.48 -0.08 -13.32
N GLY A 40 15.17 -0.09 -13.57
CA GLY A 40 14.58 0.60 -14.70
C GLY A 40 14.80 2.11 -14.63
N PRO A 41 14.61 2.82 -15.76
CA PRO A 41 14.70 4.27 -15.79
C PRO A 41 13.60 4.90 -14.93
N SER A 42 13.95 5.91 -14.14
CA SER A 42 12.97 6.77 -13.47
C SER A 42 12.40 7.80 -14.46
N LYS A 43 11.28 8.45 -14.10
CA LYS A 43 10.69 9.52 -14.93
C LYS A 43 11.74 10.60 -15.25
N GLY A 44 12.05 10.75 -16.54
CA GLY A 44 12.97 11.76 -17.05
C GLY A 44 14.43 11.33 -17.16
N GLU A 45 14.78 10.09 -16.78
CA GLU A 45 16.13 9.55 -16.91
C GLU A 45 16.28 8.69 -18.17
N ALA A 46 17.44 8.79 -18.83
CA ALA A 46 17.79 7.95 -19.97
C ALA A 46 18.65 6.77 -19.50
N GLY A 47 18.06 5.58 -19.53
CA GLY A 47 18.75 4.32 -19.24
C GLY A 47 18.61 3.82 -17.79
N ASN A 48 19.18 2.65 -17.55
CA ASN A 48 19.04 1.96 -16.28
C ASN A 48 19.82 2.64 -15.16
N VAL A 49 19.22 2.70 -13.97
CA VAL A 49 19.84 3.26 -12.77
C VAL A 49 20.56 2.16 -12.00
N LYS A 50 21.67 2.50 -11.35
CA LYS A 50 22.43 1.56 -10.50
C LYS A 50 22.32 1.93 -9.03
N ARG A 51 22.13 0.93 -8.18
CA ARG A 51 22.22 1.03 -6.72
C ARG A 51 23.24 0.01 -6.20
N VAL A 52 23.83 0.30 -5.05
CA VAL A 52 24.77 -0.61 -4.38
C VAL A 52 24.23 -0.85 -2.98
N VAL A 53 23.89 -2.10 -2.68
CA VAL A 53 23.20 -2.49 -1.44
C VAL A 53 23.90 -3.69 -0.82
N PRO A 54 24.07 -3.76 0.51
CA PRO A 54 24.63 -4.95 1.14
C PRO A 54 23.78 -6.20 0.85
N ARG A 55 24.43 -7.28 0.43
CA ARG A 55 23.80 -8.58 0.14
C ARG A 55 22.98 -9.10 1.31
N ALA A 56 23.48 -8.87 2.53
CA ALA A 56 22.87 -9.29 3.78
C ALA A 56 21.48 -8.65 3.98
N VAL A 57 21.33 -7.35 3.70
CA VAL A 57 20.03 -6.65 3.79
C VAL A 57 19.01 -7.28 2.85
N LEU A 58 19.38 -7.43 1.57
CA LEU A 58 18.48 -7.97 0.55
C LEU A 58 18.06 -9.41 0.89
N SER A 59 19.00 -10.25 1.31
CA SER A 59 18.71 -11.64 1.68
C SER A 59 17.88 -11.73 2.96
N TYR A 60 18.14 -10.83 3.92
CA TYR A 60 17.39 -10.76 5.16
C TYR A 60 15.98 -10.20 4.99
N TYR A 61 15.66 -9.39 3.99
CA TYR A 61 14.28 -8.88 3.86
C TYR A 61 13.50 -9.45 2.69
N SER A 62 14.14 -10.04 1.66
CA SER A 62 13.45 -10.49 0.45
C SER A 62 13.77 -11.95 0.14
N LYS A 63 12.74 -12.81 0.12
CA LYS A 63 12.89 -14.21 -0.33
C LYS A 63 13.36 -14.30 -1.78
N ILE A 64 12.87 -13.40 -2.63
CA ILE A 64 13.23 -13.38 -4.06
C ILE A 64 14.69 -12.99 -4.23
N CYS A 65 15.15 -11.94 -3.54
CA CYS A 65 16.56 -11.56 -3.59
C CYS A 65 17.44 -12.63 -2.96
N GLU A 66 17.08 -13.20 -1.81
CA GLU A 66 17.81 -14.32 -1.20
C GLU A 66 17.99 -15.48 -2.18
N LYS A 67 16.90 -15.90 -2.85
CA LYS A 67 16.95 -16.96 -3.86
C LYS A 67 17.82 -16.59 -5.06
N LYS A 68 17.63 -15.40 -5.64
CA LYS A 68 18.43 -14.91 -6.78
C LYS A 68 19.91 -14.84 -6.40
N LEU A 69 20.23 -14.31 -5.23
CA LEU A 69 21.59 -14.17 -4.71
C LEU A 69 22.23 -15.51 -4.35
N GLY A 70 21.48 -16.44 -3.75
CA GLY A 70 21.92 -17.79 -3.41
C GLY A 70 22.33 -18.63 -4.63
N LEU A 71 21.74 -18.34 -5.81
CA LEU A 71 22.16 -18.94 -7.08
C LEU A 71 23.56 -18.46 -7.51
N PHE A 72 23.92 -17.20 -7.24
CA PHE A 72 25.24 -16.66 -7.58
C PHE A 72 26.37 -17.19 -6.68
N GLY A 73 26.07 -17.53 -5.42
CA GLY A 73 27.06 -18.11 -4.50
C GLY A 73 27.54 -19.51 -4.89
N LYS A 74 26.88 -20.18 -5.85
CA LYS A 74 27.32 -21.45 -6.45
C LYS A 74 28.18 -21.26 -7.71
N ILE A 75 28.27 -20.04 -8.24
CA ILE A 75 28.99 -19.73 -9.49
C ILE A 75 30.34 -19.05 -9.20
N SER A 76 30.54 -18.50 -8.00
CA SER A 76 31.72 -17.71 -7.62
C SER A 76 32.89 -18.49 -7.00
N ASP A 77 33.02 -19.81 -7.22
CA ASP A 77 34.21 -20.58 -6.83
C ASP A 77 35.45 -20.29 -7.72
N THR A 78 35.35 -19.36 -8.66
CA THR A 78 36.50 -18.76 -9.35
C THR A 78 36.83 -17.40 -8.75
N HIS A 79 37.60 -17.43 -7.66
CA HIS A 79 38.20 -16.27 -7.02
C HIS A 79 39.09 -15.47 -8.00
N SER A 80 38.68 -14.25 -8.37
CA SER A 80 39.62 -13.21 -8.77
C SER A 80 39.91 -12.34 -7.55
N ILE A 81 41.05 -12.59 -6.91
CA ILE A 81 41.57 -11.77 -5.82
C ILE A 81 42.41 -10.66 -6.44
N ASP A 82 41.95 -9.42 -6.30
CA ASP A 82 42.73 -8.26 -6.70
C ASP A 82 43.77 -7.93 -5.62
N ALA A 83 44.89 -7.32 -6.03
CA ALA A 83 46.10 -7.10 -5.23
C ALA A 83 45.92 -6.24 -3.94
N ASN A 84 44.70 -5.77 -3.64
CA ASN A 84 44.37 -5.00 -2.45
C ASN A 84 43.51 -5.75 -1.42
N GLY A 85 43.22 -7.05 -1.60
CA GLY A 85 42.52 -7.86 -0.59
C GLY A 85 41.06 -7.46 -0.31
N GLN A 86 40.46 -6.63 -1.16
CA GLN A 86 39.02 -6.40 -1.18
C GLN A 86 38.38 -7.38 -2.17
N THR A 87 37.60 -8.33 -1.66
CA THR A 87 36.72 -9.18 -2.47
C THR A 87 35.55 -8.34 -2.97
N HIS A 88 35.67 -7.75 -4.14
CA HIS A 88 34.52 -7.20 -4.86
C HIS A 88 33.80 -8.36 -5.55
N ASN A 89 32.85 -8.97 -4.84
CA ASN A 89 31.89 -9.85 -5.50
C ASN A 89 31.06 -9.00 -6.47
N ASP A 90 31.33 -9.10 -7.78
CA ASP A 90 30.62 -8.45 -8.90
C ASP A 90 29.21 -9.05 -9.11
N VAL A 91 28.48 -9.32 -8.02
CA VAL A 91 27.13 -9.86 -8.09
C VAL A 91 26.21 -8.74 -8.54
N ILE A 92 25.71 -8.88 -9.76
CA ILE A 92 24.74 -7.99 -10.37
C ILE A 92 23.35 -8.60 -10.20
N LEU A 93 22.42 -7.82 -9.65
CA LEU A 93 21.02 -8.17 -9.52
C LEU A 93 20.19 -7.25 -10.42
N GLU A 94 19.58 -7.80 -11.46
CA GLU A 94 18.70 -7.04 -12.35
C GLU A 94 17.26 -7.05 -11.82
N LEU A 95 16.74 -5.84 -11.63
CA LEU A 95 15.38 -5.48 -11.20
C LEU A 95 14.85 -4.37 -12.13
N ASN A 96 15.06 -4.54 -13.44
CA ASN A 96 14.77 -3.53 -14.47
C ASN A 96 13.29 -3.15 -14.57
N GLU A 97 12.41 -3.98 -13.99
CA GLU A 97 10.98 -3.74 -13.90
C GLU A 97 10.58 -2.66 -12.86
N TRP A 98 11.49 -2.29 -11.96
CA TRP A 98 11.26 -1.28 -10.92
C TRP A 98 12.12 -0.05 -11.18
N ASP A 99 11.52 1.14 -11.06
CA ASP A 99 12.28 2.38 -11.08
C ASP A 99 13.03 2.62 -9.75
N ALA A 100 13.91 3.62 -9.76
CA ALA A 100 14.75 3.91 -8.61
C ALA A 100 13.94 4.41 -7.40
N GLU A 101 12.90 5.21 -7.61
CA GLU A 101 12.05 5.74 -6.55
C GLU A 101 11.32 4.62 -5.79
N THR A 102 10.73 3.69 -6.54
CA THR A 102 10.00 2.55 -5.97
C THR A 102 10.94 1.62 -5.20
N PHE A 103 12.13 1.38 -5.75
CA PHE A 103 13.15 0.58 -5.05
C PHE A 103 13.71 1.28 -3.81
N ASP A 104 13.93 2.60 -3.87
CA ASP A 104 14.43 3.38 -2.74
C ASP A 104 13.39 3.41 -1.59
N MET A 105 12.08 3.42 -1.87
CA MET A 105 11.04 3.22 -0.85
C MET A 105 11.13 1.84 -0.19
N ALA A 106 11.37 0.78 -0.97
CA ALA A 106 11.56 -0.56 -0.41
C ALA A 106 12.80 -0.63 0.49
N LEU A 107 13.90 0.00 0.08
CA LEU A 107 15.10 0.11 0.92
C LEU A 107 14.83 0.93 2.19
N GLN A 108 14.15 2.07 2.09
CA GLN A 108 13.78 2.88 3.25
C GLN A 108 12.99 2.04 4.27
N TRP A 109 12.05 1.22 3.81
CA TRP A 109 11.32 0.30 4.66
C TRP A 109 12.22 -0.78 5.28
N MET A 110 13.14 -1.39 4.53
CA MET A 110 14.10 -2.36 5.10
C MET A 110 14.94 -1.72 6.21
N HIS A 111 15.30 -0.45 6.05
CA HIS A 111 16.09 0.29 7.04
C HIS A 111 15.28 0.72 8.26
N THR A 112 14.04 1.17 8.09
CA THR A 112 13.31 1.93 9.12
C THR A 112 12.01 1.27 9.59
N GLY A 113 11.50 0.29 8.85
CA GLY A 113 10.19 -0.33 9.06
C GLY A 113 9.05 0.51 8.49
N ASN A 114 9.36 1.66 7.89
CA ASN A 114 8.38 2.59 7.37
C ASN A 114 8.84 3.22 6.05
N ILE A 115 7.92 3.90 5.37
CA ILE A 115 8.22 4.75 4.23
C ILE A 115 7.75 6.17 4.53
N ILE A 116 8.55 7.16 4.14
CA ILE A 116 8.24 8.57 4.30
C ILE A 116 8.09 9.17 2.91
N ILE A 117 6.86 9.53 2.57
CA ILE A 117 6.52 10.16 1.31
C ILE A 117 6.42 11.66 1.55
N ASP A 118 7.40 12.41 1.05
CA ASP A 118 7.43 13.88 1.14
C ASP A 118 6.83 14.49 -0.13
N ILE A 119 5.50 14.64 -0.12
CA ILE A 119 4.74 15.23 -1.22
C ILE A 119 3.98 16.46 -0.72
N ALA A 120 3.89 17.48 -1.57
CA ALA A 120 3.08 18.66 -1.29
C ALA A 120 1.63 18.26 -0.98
N LYS A 121 1.08 18.81 0.11
CA LYS A 121 -0.32 18.54 0.56
C LYS A 121 -1.39 18.80 -0.52
N SER A 122 -1.05 19.50 -1.61
CA SER A 122 -1.92 19.73 -2.77
C SER A 122 -2.08 18.50 -3.70
N GLN A 123 -1.31 17.43 -3.51
CA GLN A 123 -1.32 16.24 -4.39
C GLN A 123 -1.69 14.95 -3.61
N PRO A 124 -2.92 14.84 -3.09
CA PRO A 124 -3.31 13.72 -2.22
C PRO A 124 -3.26 12.35 -2.92
N PHE A 125 -3.57 12.29 -4.22
CA PHE A 125 -3.53 11.04 -4.99
C PHE A 125 -2.13 10.57 -5.36
N GLU A 126 -1.14 11.46 -5.37
CA GLU A 126 0.23 11.09 -5.68
C GLU A 126 0.83 10.25 -4.54
N ALA A 127 0.57 10.64 -3.28
CA ALA A 127 0.97 9.86 -2.12
C ALA A 127 0.34 8.46 -2.12
N ILE A 128 -0.96 8.36 -2.40
CA ILE A 128 -1.67 7.08 -2.56
C ILE A 128 -1.00 6.22 -3.64
N ARG A 129 -0.64 6.81 -4.79
CA ARG A 129 0.04 6.08 -5.87
C ARG A 129 1.39 5.53 -5.42
N LEU A 130 2.19 6.31 -4.70
CA LEU A 130 3.49 5.85 -4.19
C LEU A 130 3.36 4.73 -3.15
N PHE A 131 2.39 4.80 -2.23
CA PHE A 131 2.11 3.69 -1.31
C PHE A 131 1.76 2.40 -2.07
N ILE A 132 0.95 2.49 -3.13
CA ILE A 132 0.61 1.34 -3.96
C ILE A 132 1.85 0.78 -4.66
N GLN A 133 2.72 1.63 -5.21
CA GLN A 133 3.98 1.19 -5.81
C GLN A 133 4.87 0.46 -4.80
N PHE A 134 4.99 0.98 -3.57
CA PHE A 134 5.66 0.27 -2.48
C PHE A 134 5.05 -1.12 -2.24
N PHE A 135 3.72 -1.24 -2.11
CA PHE A 135 3.09 -2.54 -1.88
C PHE A 135 3.26 -3.51 -3.07
N LYS A 136 3.31 -3.01 -4.29
CA LYS A 136 3.60 -3.81 -5.50
C LYS A 136 5.02 -4.38 -5.45
N ILE A 137 6.03 -3.55 -5.22
CA ILE A 137 7.42 -4.05 -5.12
C ILE A 137 7.61 -4.94 -3.90
N ALA A 138 6.97 -4.61 -2.77
CA ALA A 138 7.02 -5.42 -1.56
C ALA A 138 6.46 -6.83 -1.81
N LYS A 139 5.35 -6.92 -2.54
CA LYS A 139 4.76 -8.20 -2.93
C LYS A 139 5.64 -8.94 -3.96
N ALA A 140 6.15 -8.24 -4.96
CA ALA A 140 6.96 -8.84 -6.02
C ALA A 140 8.32 -9.37 -5.54
N LEU A 141 8.93 -8.69 -4.57
CA LEU A 141 10.17 -9.14 -3.93
C LEU A 141 9.94 -10.10 -2.76
N GLU A 142 8.67 -10.43 -2.45
CA GLU A 142 8.28 -11.21 -1.26
C GLU A 142 9.00 -10.69 0.00
N LEU A 143 8.83 -9.39 0.25
CA LEU A 143 9.42 -8.78 1.43
C LEU A 143 8.80 -9.39 2.69
N GLU A 144 9.65 -9.82 3.61
CA GLU A 144 9.24 -10.38 4.89
C GLU A 144 9.33 -9.30 5.95
N GLY A 145 8.18 -8.92 6.52
CA GLY A 145 8.13 -8.09 7.71
C GLY A 145 6.76 -7.49 7.99
N SER A 146 6.72 -6.61 8.98
CA SER A 146 5.52 -5.86 9.33
C SER A 146 5.32 -4.66 8.39
N TYR A 147 4.09 -4.45 7.92
CA TYR A 147 3.69 -3.26 7.18
C TYR A 147 2.76 -2.35 7.98
N LEU A 148 2.56 -2.60 9.27
CA LEU A 148 1.54 -1.91 10.08
C LEU A 148 1.68 -0.39 10.04
N ASP A 149 2.91 0.13 10.17
CA ASP A 149 3.15 1.58 10.12
C ASP A 149 2.92 2.16 8.73
N VAL A 150 3.30 1.42 7.68
CA VAL A 150 3.04 1.80 6.29
C VAL A 150 1.54 1.80 5.99
N GLU A 151 0.81 0.77 6.44
CA GLU A 151 -0.65 0.67 6.31
C GLU A 151 -1.36 1.80 7.07
N LYS A 152 -0.88 2.18 8.25
CA LYS A 152 -1.41 3.29 9.03
C LYS A 152 -1.24 4.62 8.30
N ASN A 153 -0.03 4.87 7.76
CA ASN A 153 0.24 6.07 6.96
C ASN A 153 -0.59 6.10 5.68
N PHE A 154 -0.70 4.97 4.98
CA PHE A 154 -1.53 4.82 3.79
C PHE A 154 -3.01 5.08 4.09
N THR A 155 -3.51 4.57 5.22
CA THR A 155 -4.89 4.80 5.70
C THR A 155 -5.13 6.29 5.97
N ALA A 156 -4.16 6.99 6.55
CA ALA A 156 -4.25 8.42 6.80
C ALA A 156 -4.32 9.24 5.51
N GLU A 157 -3.53 8.88 4.48
CA GLU A 157 -3.59 9.54 3.18
C GLU A 157 -4.90 9.26 2.43
N LEU A 158 -5.42 8.03 2.49
CA LEU A 158 -6.74 7.69 1.95
C LEU A 158 -7.84 8.51 2.63
N ALA A 159 -7.78 8.66 3.95
CA ALA A 159 -8.70 9.49 4.72
C ALA A 159 -8.63 10.97 4.32
N ALA A 160 -7.41 11.50 4.12
CA ALA A 160 -7.18 12.88 3.73
C ALA A 160 -7.67 13.17 2.30
N ALA A 161 -7.42 12.25 1.36
CA ALA A 161 -7.92 12.34 -0.02
C ALA A 161 -9.46 12.28 -0.06
N SER A 162 -10.06 11.37 0.70
CA SER A 162 -11.52 11.21 0.78
C SER A 162 -12.21 12.48 1.27
N LYS A 163 -11.67 13.16 2.29
CA LYS A 163 -12.25 14.42 2.78
C LYS A 163 -12.30 15.51 1.72
N LYS A 164 -11.29 15.59 0.84
CA LYS A 164 -11.24 16.61 -0.23
C LYS A 164 -12.17 16.29 -1.40
N GLU A 165 -12.39 15.02 -1.68
CA GLU A 165 -13.16 14.58 -2.84
C GLU A 165 -14.67 14.68 -2.63
N TYR A 166 -15.14 14.55 -1.38
CA TYR A 166 -16.58 14.53 -1.06
C TYR A 166 -17.15 15.88 -0.59
N ASP A 167 -16.44 16.99 -0.85
CA ASP A 167 -16.94 18.37 -0.67
C ASP A 167 -17.68 18.90 -1.92
N GLU A 168 -17.90 18.08 -2.95
CA GLU A 168 -18.47 18.52 -4.24
C GLU A 168 -19.94 18.11 -4.50
N ASP A 169 -20.59 18.93 -5.36
CA ASP A 169 -21.98 18.85 -5.84
C ASP A 169 -22.43 17.47 -6.35
N GLU A 170 -23.74 17.18 -6.29
CA GLU A 170 -24.36 15.95 -6.85
C GLU A 170 -24.02 15.66 -8.33
N LYS A 171 -23.57 16.67 -9.08
CA LYS A 171 -23.20 16.57 -10.49
C LYS A 171 -21.79 16.02 -10.72
N SER A 172 -20.91 16.08 -9.73
CA SER A 172 -19.56 15.55 -9.81
C SER A 172 -19.57 14.03 -10.01
N PRO A 173 -18.58 13.45 -10.69
CA PRO A 173 -18.47 12.00 -10.81
C PRO A 173 -18.35 11.35 -9.42
N MET A 174 -18.81 10.10 -9.29
CA MET A 174 -18.78 9.36 -8.01
C MET A 174 -17.39 9.27 -7.40
N ILE A 175 -16.38 9.11 -8.26
CA ILE A 175 -14.96 9.22 -7.91
C ILE A 175 -14.24 10.01 -9.00
N SER A 176 -13.13 10.62 -8.62
CA SER A 176 -12.25 11.36 -9.52
C SER A 176 -11.65 10.41 -10.57
N PRO A 177 -11.47 10.87 -11.81
CA PRO A 177 -10.81 10.08 -12.84
C PRO A 177 -9.41 9.63 -12.43
N ILE A 178 -8.70 10.44 -11.65
CA ILE A 178 -7.36 10.13 -11.13
C ILE A 178 -7.42 8.91 -10.22
N PHE A 179 -8.34 8.88 -9.25
CA PHE A 179 -8.47 7.74 -8.35
C PHE A 179 -8.94 6.47 -9.08
N LYS A 180 -9.80 6.60 -10.09
CA LYS A 180 -10.21 5.49 -10.96
C LYS A 180 -9.01 4.83 -11.63
N GLU A 181 -8.09 5.61 -12.20
CA GLU A 181 -6.88 5.07 -12.82
C GLU A 181 -5.92 4.45 -11.79
N ILE A 182 -5.85 5.00 -10.58
CA ILE A 182 -5.11 4.40 -9.46
C ILE A 182 -5.66 3.02 -9.11
N LEU A 183 -6.99 2.87 -9.03
CA LEU A 183 -7.62 1.57 -8.73
C LEU A 183 -7.33 0.54 -9.82
N LYS A 184 -7.42 0.93 -11.11
CA LYS A 184 -7.06 0.05 -12.23
C LYS A 184 -5.61 -0.42 -12.12
N ASP A 185 -4.68 0.51 -11.95
CA ASP A 185 -3.26 0.19 -11.84
C ASP A 185 -2.97 -0.73 -10.64
N ALA A 186 -3.60 -0.46 -9.50
CA ALA A 186 -3.43 -1.25 -8.28
C ALA A 186 -3.96 -2.68 -8.42
N PHE A 187 -5.16 -2.86 -8.98
CA PHE A 187 -5.82 -4.16 -9.09
C PHE A 187 -5.34 -4.98 -10.29
N ALA A 188 -4.70 -4.36 -11.28
CA ALA A 188 -4.03 -5.06 -12.38
C ALA A 188 -2.78 -5.84 -11.94
N HIS A 189 -2.26 -5.61 -10.72
CA HIS A 189 -1.04 -6.23 -10.21
C HIS A 189 -1.31 -6.97 -8.89
N PRO A 190 -0.49 -7.99 -8.55
CA PRO A 190 -0.58 -8.64 -7.25
C PRO A 190 -0.26 -7.68 -6.12
N ILE A 191 -1.27 -7.34 -5.32
CA ILE A 191 -1.13 -6.59 -4.05
C ILE A 191 -1.80 -7.36 -2.92
N GLY A 192 -1.40 -7.07 -1.67
CA GLY A 192 -1.96 -7.72 -0.49
C GLY A 192 -3.47 -7.48 -0.36
N ARG A 193 -4.20 -8.49 0.13
CA ARG A 193 -5.65 -8.38 0.37
C ARG A 193 -6.01 -7.18 1.24
N ARG A 194 -5.25 -6.93 2.30
CA ARG A 194 -5.43 -5.80 3.21
C ARG A 194 -5.34 -4.45 2.47
N VAL A 195 -4.38 -4.31 1.55
CA VAL A 195 -4.20 -3.09 0.73
C VAL A 195 -5.38 -2.89 -0.22
N ARG A 196 -5.88 -3.97 -0.86
CA ARG A 196 -7.11 -3.91 -1.68
C ARG A 196 -8.31 -3.45 -0.88
N GLU A 197 -8.48 -4.01 0.31
CA GLU A 197 -9.56 -3.65 1.23
C GLU A 197 -9.45 -2.18 1.69
N LEU A 198 -8.24 -1.68 1.96
CA LEU A 198 -8.01 -0.25 2.25
C LEU A 198 -8.37 0.64 1.06
N LEU A 199 -8.01 0.28 -0.17
CA LEU A 199 -8.42 1.01 -1.38
C LEU A 199 -9.94 1.00 -1.56
N ALA A 200 -10.58 -0.15 -1.37
CA ALA A 200 -12.03 -0.28 -1.46
C ALA A 200 -12.76 0.57 -0.40
N SER A 201 -12.15 0.81 0.76
CA SER A 201 -12.72 1.66 1.81
C SER A 201 -12.99 3.10 1.35
N PHE A 202 -12.26 3.57 0.34
CA PHE A 202 -12.47 4.87 -0.27
C PHE A 202 -13.86 5.00 -0.93
N LEU A 203 -14.40 3.89 -1.41
CA LEU A 203 -15.69 3.80 -2.09
C LEU A 203 -16.87 3.57 -1.14
N LEU A 204 -16.61 3.32 0.14
CA LEU A 204 -17.66 2.98 1.09
C LEU A 204 -18.66 4.12 1.28
N LYS A 205 -18.18 5.35 1.53
CA LYS A 205 -19.04 6.52 1.71
C LYS A 205 -19.92 6.81 0.48
N PRO A 206 -19.38 6.93 -0.76
CA PRO A 206 -20.23 7.20 -1.93
C PRO A 206 -21.16 6.02 -2.25
N TYR A 207 -20.75 4.78 -1.97
CA TYR A 207 -21.60 3.61 -2.18
C TYR A 207 -22.85 3.67 -1.30
N VAL A 208 -22.65 3.89 0.01
CA VAL A 208 -23.77 4.00 0.96
C VAL A 208 -24.67 5.20 0.59
N LYS A 209 -24.08 6.37 0.37
CA LYS A 209 -24.81 7.61 0.04
C LYS A 209 -25.68 7.45 -1.22
N HIS A 210 -25.12 6.91 -2.31
CA HIS A 210 -25.78 6.93 -3.62
C HIS A 210 -26.60 5.66 -3.94
N LEU A 211 -26.31 4.53 -3.28
CA LEU A 211 -26.98 3.27 -3.59
C LEU A 211 -27.84 2.71 -2.47
N LEU A 212 -27.59 3.07 -1.20
CA LEU A 212 -28.37 2.56 -0.07
C LEU A 212 -29.34 3.60 0.51
N CYS A 213 -28.98 4.89 0.51
CA CYS A 213 -29.71 5.91 1.28
C CYS A 213 -30.50 6.93 0.45
N SER A 214 -30.31 7.00 -0.87
CA SER A 214 -31.05 7.90 -1.77
C SER A 214 -32.07 7.14 -2.62
N ASP A 215 -33.12 7.84 -3.11
CA ASP A 215 -33.87 7.39 -4.29
C ASP A 215 -32.83 7.08 -5.37
N THR A 216 -32.67 5.80 -5.70
CA THR A 216 -31.49 5.28 -6.39
C THR A 216 -31.16 6.15 -7.59
N ASN A 217 -30.04 6.89 -7.51
CA ASN A 217 -29.62 7.72 -8.63
C ASN A 217 -29.12 6.79 -9.73
N ALA A 218 -29.96 6.51 -10.72
CA ALA A 218 -29.68 5.58 -11.81
C ALA A 218 -28.35 5.88 -12.52
N LYS A 219 -27.94 7.16 -12.56
CA LYS A 219 -26.63 7.57 -13.09
C LYS A 219 -25.49 7.05 -12.21
N LYS A 220 -25.58 7.20 -10.89
CA LYS A 220 -24.56 6.74 -9.93
C LYS A 220 -24.47 5.22 -9.86
N ALA A 221 -25.60 4.52 -9.94
CA ALA A 221 -25.63 3.07 -10.06
C ALA A 221 -24.90 2.59 -11.32
N LYS A 222 -25.07 3.30 -12.45
CA LYS A 222 -24.33 3.02 -13.69
C LYS A 222 -22.84 3.28 -13.53
N GLU A 223 -22.44 4.38 -12.89
CA GLU A 223 -21.03 4.71 -12.60
C GLU A 223 -20.35 3.62 -11.74
N PHE A 224 -21.01 3.11 -10.71
CA PHE A 224 -20.49 1.99 -9.90
C PHE A 224 -20.36 0.70 -10.72
N LYS A 225 -21.37 0.37 -11.52
CA LYS A 225 -21.36 -0.81 -12.37
C LYS A 225 -20.18 -0.77 -13.36
N GLU A 226 -19.98 0.35 -14.04
CA GLU A 226 -18.85 0.55 -14.95
C GLU A 226 -17.51 0.41 -14.21
N LEU A 227 -17.39 0.95 -12.99
CA LEU A 227 -16.18 0.79 -12.18
C LEU A 227 -15.89 -0.68 -11.84
N PHE A 228 -16.90 -1.46 -11.47
CA PHE A 228 -16.75 -2.87 -11.11
C PHE A 228 -16.43 -3.75 -12.32
N GLU A 229 -16.92 -3.39 -13.50
CA GLU A 229 -16.53 -4.02 -14.77
C GLU A 229 -15.08 -3.69 -15.15
N GLU A 230 -14.60 -2.47 -14.86
CA GLU A 230 -13.24 -2.02 -15.19
C GLU A 230 -12.17 -2.45 -14.17
N VAL A 231 -12.55 -2.71 -12.91
CA VAL A 231 -11.62 -3.03 -11.82
C VAL A 231 -12.02 -4.35 -11.16
N GLU A 232 -11.46 -5.44 -11.65
CA GLU A 232 -11.87 -6.80 -11.25
C GLU A 232 -11.71 -7.07 -9.75
N GLY A 233 -12.81 -7.49 -9.13
CA GLY A 233 -12.86 -7.93 -7.73
C GLY A 233 -12.96 -6.82 -6.68
N ILE A 234 -13.00 -5.54 -7.08
CA ILE A 234 -13.22 -4.44 -6.13
C ILE A 234 -14.64 -4.47 -5.53
N GLU A 235 -15.63 -4.92 -6.30
CA GLU A 235 -17.03 -5.01 -5.86
C GLU A 235 -17.16 -5.85 -4.58
N LEU A 236 -16.53 -7.03 -4.56
CA LEU A 236 -16.57 -7.92 -3.39
C LEU A 236 -15.93 -7.27 -2.16
N ASP A 237 -14.83 -6.53 -2.35
CA ASP A 237 -14.15 -5.83 -1.26
C ASP A 237 -15.03 -4.68 -0.72
N VAL A 238 -15.71 -3.93 -1.59
CA VAL A 238 -16.67 -2.89 -1.21
C VAL A 238 -17.89 -3.47 -0.48
N LEU A 239 -18.50 -4.54 -1.01
CA LEU A 239 -19.68 -5.16 -0.39
C LEU A 239 -19.39 -5.76 0.98
N ARG A 240 -18.20 -6.36 1.17
CA ARG A 240 -17.74 -6.82 2.49
C ARG A 240 -17.66 -5.66 3.48
N LEU A 241 -17.16 -4.51 3.05
CA LEU A 241 -17.05 -3.33 3.91
C LEU A 241 -18.41 -2.77 4.28
N VAL A 242 -19.31 -2.64 3.31
CA VAL A 242 -20.71 -2.24 3.55
C VAL A 242 -21.34 -3.17 4.58
N GLY A 243 -21.25 -4.49 4.36
CA GLY A 243 -21.79 -5.50 5.27
C GLY A 243 -21.23 -5.37 6.70
N GLY A 244 -19.92 -5.17 6.83
CA GLY A 244 -19.27 -4.93 8.12
C GLY A 244 -19.75 -3.64 8.81
N SER A 245 -19.90 -2.56 8.04
CA SER A 245 -20.33 -1.27 8.55
C SER A 245 -21.79 -1.22 8.98
N LEU A 246 -22.67 -2.08 8.45
CA LEU A 246 -24.10 -2.11 8.82
C LEU A 246 -24.31 -2.36 10.33
N SER A 247 -23.42 -3.12 10.97
CA SER A 247 -23.47 -3.36 12.43
C SER A 247 -23.32 -2.09 13.28
N SER A 248 -22.78 -1.02 12.69
CA SER A 248 -22.53 0.27 13.35
C SER A 248 -23.55 1.35 12.97
N LEU A 249 -24.55 1.01 12.14
CA LEU A 249 -25.54 1.97 11.67
C LEU A 249 -26.29 2.54 12.86
N SER A 250 -26.25 3.87 13.00
CA SER A 250 -26.96 4.58 14.07
C SER A 250 -27.68 5.79 13.50
N MET A 251 -28.92 6.00 13.95
CA MET A 251 -29.71 7.16 13.58
C MET A 251 -29.41 8.34 14.51
N GLY A 252 -29.13 9.49 13.91
CA GLY A 252 -29.05 10.77 14.60
C GLY A 252 -30.43 11.30 14.99
N LYS A 253 -30.44 12.31 15.87
CA LYS A 253 -31.66 13.05 16.21
C LYS A 253 -32.25 13.71 14.98
N VAL A 254 -33.58 13.75 14.91
CA VAL A 254 -34.31 14.47 13.87
C VAL A 254 -33.94 15.95 13.94
N GLY A 255 -33.49 16.51 12.81
CA GLY A 255 -33.16 17.91 12.64
C GLY A 255 -34.39 18.82 12.65
N GLY A 256 -34.17 20.14 12.66
CA GLY A 256 -35.25 21.13 12.59
C GLY A 256 -36.03 21.12 11.26
N ASP A 257 -35.51 20.43 10.25
CA ASP A 257 -36.12 20.18 8.94
C ASP A 257 -36.97 18.89 8.89
N GLY A 258 -37.03 18.13 9.99
CA GLY A 258 -37.80 16.89 10.09
C GLY A 258 -37.07 15.64 9.57
N TYR A 259 -35.79 15.72 9.22
CA TYR A 259 -35.01 14.58 8.73
C TYR A 259 -33.99 14.08 9.76
N SER A 260 -33.73 12.77 9.79
CA SER A 260 -32.65 12.16 10.57
C SER A 260 -31.47 11.81 9.67
N THR A 261 -30.26 12.14 10.11
CA THR A 261 -29.01 11.69 9.47
C THR A 261 -28.60 10.35 10.08
N SER A 262 -28.33 9.32 9.28
CA SER A 262 -27.68 8.12 9.81
C SER A 262 -26.17 8.23 9.71
N THR A 263 -25.48 7.64 10.67
CA THR A 263 -24.02 7.58 10.69
C THR A 263 -23.57 6.13 10.65
N MET A 264 -22.51 5.87 9.88
CA MET A 264 -21.89 4.56 9.75
C MET A 264 -20.39 4.66 10.03
N TRP A 265 -19.82 3.56 10.49
CA TRP A 265 -18.40 3.42 10.78
C TRP A 265 -17.73 2.48 9.78
N CYS A 266 -16.61 2.91 9.21
CA CYS A 266 -15.75 2.07 8.39
C CYS A 266 -14.84 1.22 9.29
N PRO A 267 -14.93 -0.12 9.27
CA PRO A 267 -14.13 -0.98 10.15
C PRO A 267 -12.63 -0.99 9.83
N LEU A 268 -12.21 -0.46 8.68
CA LEU A 268 -10.81 -0.45 8.26
C LEU A 268 -10.10 0.87 8.53
N THR A 269 -10.77 1.99 8.28
CA THR A 269 -10.19 3.33 8.47
C THR A 269 -10.56 3.92 9.83
N GLU A 270 -11.47 3.25 10.56
CA GLU A 270 -12.08 3.70 11.79
C GLU A 270 -12.83 5.04 11.69
N LEU A 271 -13.07 5.52 10.47
CA LEU A 271 -13.76 6.77 10.22
C LEU A 271 -15.26 6.59 10.29
N ARG A 272 -15.93 7.56 10.92
CA ARG A 272 -17.38 7.72 10.82
C ARG A 272 -17.73 8.64 9.65
N PHE A 273 -18.79 8.30 8.95
CA PHE A 273 -19.35 9.15 7.90
C PHE A 273 -20.87 9.14 7.98
N ASP A 274 -21.44 10.28 7.60
CA ASP A 274 -22.88 10.46 7.51
C ASP A 274 -23.37 9.88 6.18
N THR A 275 -24.52 9.21 6.20
CA THR A 275 -25.16 8.62 5.01
C THR A 275 -25.98 9.64 4.21
N GLU A 276 -26.03 10.89 4.70
CA GLU A 276 -27.00 11.93 4.34
C GLU A 276 -28.47 11.50 4.57
N THR A 277 -29.39 12.45 4.51
CA THR A 277 -30.74 12.41 5.10
C THR A 277 -31.56 11.21 4.65
N LEU A 278 -32.00 10.41 5.63
CA LEU A 278 -32.91 9.30 5.41
C LEU A 278 -34.33 9.75 5.76
N TYR A 279 -35.15 9.89 4.73
CA TYR A 279 -36.61 9.94 4.74
C TYR A 279 -37.26 11.03 5.63
N GLY A 280 -38.09 11.86 5.00
CA GLY A 280 -39.02 12.70 5.73
C GLY A 280 -40.10 11.83 6.35
N ILE A 281 -40.30 11.92 7.67
CA ILE A 281 -41.49 11.37 8.30
C ILE A 281 -42.67 12.21 7.81
N ARG A 282 -43.47 11.67 6.90
CA ARG A 282 -44.81 12.21 6.59
C ARG A 282 -45.84 11.58 7.52
#